data_AF-T1B9H2-F1
#
_entry.id   AF-T1B9H2-F1
#
_cell.length_a   1.000
_cell.length_b   1.000
_cell.length_c   1.000
_cell.angle_alpha   90.00
_cell.angle_beta   90.00
_cell.angle_gamma   90.00
#
_symmetry.space_group_name_H-M   'P 1'
#
loop_
_entity.id
_entity.type
_entity.pdbx_description
1 polymer ?
#
loop_
_entity_poly.entity_id
_entity_poly.type
_entity_poly.pdbx_seq_one_letter_code
_entity_poly.pdbx_strand_id
1 'polypeptide(L)'
;MGDYIPQAIEDLYEVHNFRHAAEVLATGCSAEFEELMEALAGFRLTTADILAPGGNESQIPKRVAALLRPARWFETRIHGDLIVTINTFTDAGSIQNETKLENFLDGHKIDFVKGSVAFDLEWNSKDQTFDRDLYAFRTFHEAGVISAAVLLTRSEA
;
A
#
# COMPACT_ATOMS: atom_id res chain seq x y z
N MET A 1 -1.18 -12.77 19.15
CA MET A 1 -1.72 -12.03 17.98
C MET A 1 -2.41 -13.07 17.11
N GLY A 2 -3.49 -12.76 16.37
CA GLY A 2 -4.09 -13.75 15.46
C GLY A 2 -3.06 -14.22 14.43
N ASP A 3 -2.90 -15.54 14.30
CA ASP A 3 -1.80 -16.29 13.68
C ASP A 3 -1.81 -16.26 12.13
N TYR A 4 -2.08 -15.09 11.53
CA TYR A 4 -2.25 -14.95 10.07
C TYR A 4 -0.93 -14.81 9.32
N ILE A 5 0.12 -14.28 9.98
CA ILE A 5 1.44 -14.12 9.39
C ILE A 5 2.24 -15.41 9.64
N PRO A 6 2.80 -16.05 8.61
CA PRO A 6 3.61 -17.25 8.81
C PRO A 6 4.84 -16.97 9.69
N GLN A 7 5.15 -17.87 10.62
CA GLN A 7 6.33 -17.75 11.50
C GLN A 7 7.63 -17.49 10.73
N ALA A 8 7.78 -18.11 9.55
CA ALA A 8 8.97 -17.92 8.71
C ALA A 8 9.16 -16.46 8.24
N ILE A 9 8.09 -15.66 8.19
CA ILE A 9 8.16 -14.22 7.92
C ILE A 9 8.51 -13.46 9.20
N GLU A 10 7.88 -13.77 10.32
CA GLU A 10 8.19 -13.14 11.61
C GLU A 10 9.65 -13.40 12.07
N ASP A 11 10.24 -14.51 11.67
CA ASP A 11 11.65 -14.83 11.93
C ASP A 11 12.62 -13.94 11.13
N LEU A 12 12.15 -13.28 10.07
CA LEU A 12 12.95 -12.47 9.14
C LEU A 12 12.62 -10.98 9.18
N TYR A 13 11.42 -10.63 9.62
CA TYR A 13 10.87 -9.28 9.58
C TYR A 13 10.26 -8.89 10.91
N GLU A 14 10.45 -7.62 11.29
CA GLU A 14 9.59 -7.00 12.29
C GLU A 14 8.23 -6.68 11.65
N VAL A 15 7.17 -7.27 12.18
CA VAL A 15 5.82 -7.15 11.60
C VAL A 15 4.90 -6.34 12.51
N HIS A 16 4.37 -5.26 11.97
CA HIS A 16 3.37 -4.43 12.64
C HIS A 16 2.02 -4.56 11.93
N ASN A 17 1.02 -5.08 12.63
CA ASN A 17 -0.32 -5.26 12.10
C ASN A 17 -1.28 -4.21 12.68
N PHE A 18 -1.80 -3.33 11.83
CA PHE A 18 -2.73 -2.29 12.21
C PHE A 18 -4.14 -2.58 11.67
N ARG A 19 -5.17 -2.28 12.47
CA ARG A 19 -6.59 -2.37 12.07
C ARG A 19 -6.96 -3.71 11.41
N HIS A 20 -6.41 -4.82 11.93
CA HIS A 20 -6.67 -6.17 11.42
C HIS A 20 -6.23 -6.40 9.95
N ALA A 21 -5.28 -5.62 9.43
CA ALA A 21 -4.83 -5.74 8.03
C ALA A 21 -4.39 -7.17 7.65
N ALA A 22 -3.65 -7.87 8.53
CA ALA A 22 -3.24 -9.26 8.27
C ALA A 22 -4.44 -10.22 8.13
N GLU A 23 -5.50 -10.03 8.90
CA GLU A 23 -6.72 -10.84 8.83
C GLU A 23 -7.50 -10.55 7.54
N VAL A 24 -7.63 -9.27 7.17
CA VAL A 24 -8.26 -8.84 5.91
C VAL A 24 -7.51 -9.43 4.71
N LEU A 25 -6.18 -9.35 4.72
CA LEU A 25 -5.35 -9.93 3.67
C LEU A 25 -5.51 -11.45 3.60
N ALA A 26 -5.34 -12.15 4.72
CA ALA A 26 -5.37 -13.61 4.74
C ALA A 26 -6.73 -14.22 4.38
N THR A 27 -7.83 -13.52 4.64
CA THR A 27 -9.19 -14.03 4.40
C THR A 27 -9.85 -13.45 3.16
N GLY A 28 -9.72 -12.14 2.93
CA GLY A 28 -10.39 -11.41 1.86
C GLY A 28 -9.54 -11.23 0.59
N CYS A 29 -8.21 -11.32 0.71
CA CYS A 29 -7.26 -11.16 -0.40
C CYS A 29 -6.20 -12.27 -0.38
N SER A 30 -6.64 -13.51 -0.14
CA SER A 30 -5.74 -14.62 0.20
C SER A 30 -4.70 -14.93 -0.89
N ALA A 31 -5.08 -14.78 -2.17
CA ALA A 31 -4.16 -15.00 -3.29
C ALA A 31 -3.05 -13.94 -3.33
N GLU A 32 -3.42 -12.66 -3.20
CA GLU A 32 -2.44 -11.58 -3.10
C GLU A 32 -1.57 -11.71 -1.85
N PHE A 33 -2.16 -12.13 -0.73
CA PHE A 33 -1.45 -12.36 0.52
C PHE A 33 -0.40 -13.47 0.38
N GLU A 34 -0.77 -14.62 -0.17
CA GLU A 34 0.16 -15.74 -0.42
C GLU A 34 1.34 -15.32 -1.31
N GLU A 35 1.08 -14.57 -2.38
CA GLU A 35 2.13 -14.05 -3.27
C GLU A 35 3.06 -13.07 -2.56
N LEU A 36 2.54 -12.18 -1.72
CA LEU A 36 3.35 -11.28 -0.91
C LEU A 36 4.20 -12.06 0.10
N MET A 37 3.64 -13.08 0.76
CA MET A 37 4.38 -13.92 1.69
C MET A 37 5.50 -14.69 0.96
N GLU A 38 5.24 -15.24 -0.23
CA GLU A 38 6.26 -15.90 -1.04
C GLU A 38 7.38 -14.94 -1.46
N ALA A 39 7.03 -13.73 -1.91
CA ALA A 39 8.00 -12.71 -2.29
C ALA A 39 8.86 -12.27 -1.09
N LEU A 40 8.26 -12.00 0.07
CA LEU A 40 8.99 -11.64 1.29
C LEU A 40 9.86 -12.81 1.77
N ALA A 41 9.33 -14.04 1.75
CA ALA A 41 10.10 -15.23 2.08
C ALA A 41 11.28 -15.46 1.12
N GLY A 42 11.22 -15.01 -0.14
CA GLY A 42 12.32 -15.07 -1.11
C GLY A 42 13.30 -13.90 -1.04
N PHE A 43 12.94 -12.78 -0.43
CA PHE A 43 13.79 -11.60 -0.34
C PHE A 43 14.85 -11.77 0.75
N ARG A 44 16.13 -11.65 0.40
CA ARG A 44 17.25 -11.74 1.35
C ARG A 44 18.23 -10.60 1.19
N LEU A 45 18.52 -9.92 2.28
CA LEU A 45 19.58 -8.92 2.36
C LEU A 45 20.92 -9.58 2.60
N THR A 46 21.94 -9.13 1.89
CA THR A 46 23.33 -9.46 2.18
C THR A 46 24.01 -8.29 2.87
N THR A 47 25.09 -8.54 3.61
CA THR A 47 25.89 -7.46 4.21
C THR A 47 26.42 -6.50 3.14
N ALA A 48 26.71 -6.99 1.94
CA ALA A 48 27.12 -6.16 0.81
C ALA A 48 26.00 -5.21 0.34
N ASP A 49 24.73 -5.64 0.40
CA ASP A 49 23.58 -4.77 0.07
C ASP A 49 23.46 -3.59 1.05
N ILE A 50 23.80 -3.83 2.32
CA ILE A 50 23.73 -2.81 3.39
C ILE A 50 24.91 -1.84 3.30
N LEU A 51 26.11 -2.36 2.98
CA LEU A 51 27.35 -1.58 2.90
C LEU A 51 27.54 -0.86 1.56
N ALA A 52 26.77 -1.21 0.53
CA ALA A 52 26.86 -0.57 -0.77
C ALA A 52 26.57 0.95 -0.64
N PRO A 53 27.44 1.82 -1.19
CA PRO A 53 27.26 3.26 -1.10
C PRO A 53 25.96 3.68 -1.79
N GLY A 54 25.24 4.64 -1.19
CA GLY A 54 24.03 5.20 -1.75
C GLY A 54 24.31 5.92 -3.07
N GLY A 55 23.77 5.40 -4.18
CA GLY A 55 23.64 6.08 -5.47
C GLY A 55 22.18 6.46 -5.75
N ASN A 56 21.88 6.96 -6.96
CA ASN A 56 20.54 7.44 -7.32
C ASN A 56 19.41 6.39 -7.17
N GLU A 57 19.72 5.09 -7.17
CA GLU A 57 18.78 4.03 -6.75
C GLU A 57 19.55 2.87 -6.11
N SER A 58 19.10 2.40 -4.93
CA SER A 58 19.53 1.13 -4.35
C SER A 58 19.15 -0.04 -5.28
N GLN A 59 19.89 -1.15 -5.23
CA GLN A 59 19.48 -2.37 -5.93
C GLN A 59 18.27 -3.05 -5.26
N ILE A 60 17.93 -2.67 -4.03
CA ILE A 60 16.87 -3.29 -3.25
C ILE A 60 15.49 -3.14 -3.91
N PRO A 61 15.03 -1.93 -4.33
CA PRO A 61 13.79 -1.79 -5.10
C PRO A 61 13.73 -2.66 -6.34
N LYS A 62 14.83 -2.80 -7.08
CA LYS A 62 14.89 -3.63 -8.29
C LYS A 62 14.72 -5.11 -7.96
N ARG A 63 15.28 -5.57 -6.85
CA ARG A 63 15.18 -6.96 -6.38
C ARG A 63 13.77 -7.28 -5.89
N VAL A 64 13.15 -6.40 -5.11
CA VAL A 64 11.74 -6.56 -4.69
C VAL A 64 10.82 -6.56 -5.93
N ALA A 65 11.03 -5.63 -6.85
CA ALA A 65 10.27 -5.59 -8.10
C ALA A 65 10.40 -6.89 -8.93
N ALA A 66 11.59 -7.51 -8.94
CA ALA A 66 11.82 -8.76 -9.66
C ALA A 66 11.05 -9.96 -9.06
N LEU A 67 10.72 -9.92 -7.77
CA LEU A 67 9.91 -10.94 -7.10
C LEU A 67 8.42 -10.73 -7.36
N LEU A 68 7.97 -9.48 -7.41
CA LEU A 68 6.54 -9.13 -7.51
C LEU A 68 6.02 -9.04 -8.96
N ARG A 69 6.82 -8.54 -9.90
CA ARG A 69 6.38 -8.36 -11.31
C ARG A 69 5.94 -9.65 -12.03
N PRO A 70 6.61 -10.81 -11.84
CA PRO A 70 6.13 -12.06 -12.45
C PRO A 70 4.72 -12.45 -12.00
N ALA A 71 4.37 -12.13 -10.76
CA ALA A 71 3.02 -12.29 -10.20
C ALA A 71 2.05 -11.14 -10.58
N ARG A 72 2.46 -10.26 -11.50
CA ARG A 72 1.67 -9.15 -12.06
C ARG A 72 1.33 -8.01 -11.09
N TRP A 73 2.20 -7.79 -10.11
CA TRP A 73 2.20 -6.57 -9.31
C TRP A 73 2.89 -5.44 -10.06
N PHE A 74 2.20 -4.32 -10.24
CA PHE A 74 2.69 -3.21 -11.05
C PHE A 74 2.44 -1.85 -10.40
N GLU A 75 3.31 -0.90 -10.75
CA GLU A 75 3.16 0.50 -10.37
C GLU A 75 1.81 1.00 -10.87
N THR A 76 1.02 1.58 -9.97
CA THR A 76 -0.34 2.01 -10.25
C THR A 76 -0.56 3.40 -9.71
N ARG A 77 -1.11 4.28 -10.56
CA ARG A 77 -1.64 5.56 -10.13
C ARG A 77 -3.14 5.43 -9.94
N ILE A 78 -3.61 5.73 -8.74
CA ILE A 78 -5.04 5.78 -8.43
C ILE A 78 -5.45 7.26 -8.44
N HIS A 79 -6.48 7.56 -9.24
CA HIS A 79 -7.05 8.90 -9.31
C HIS A 79 -8.58 8.86 -9.40
N GLY A 80 -9.24 9.92 -8.97
CA GLY A 80 -10.70 10.01 -8.98
C GLY A 80 -11.21 11.41 -8.70
N ASP A 81 -12.38 11.71 -9.25
CA ASP A 81 -13.11 12.95 -8.99
C ASP A 81 -14.08 12.75 -7.82
N LEU A 82 -14.38 13.83 -7.09
CA LEU A 82 -15.44 13.83 -6.07
C LEU A 82 -16.66 14.59 -6.58
N ILE A 83 -17.80 13.91 -6.65
CA ILE A 83 -19.10 14.54 -6.92
C ILE A 83 -19.78 14.75 -5.57
N VAL A 84 -20.07 16.01 -5.24
CA VAL A 84 -20.80 16.41 -4.04
C VAL A 84 -22.19 16.87 -4.44
N THR A 85 -23.21 16.15 -3.99
CA THR A 85 -24.61 16.51 -4.18
C THR A 85 -25.19 16.99 -2.85
N ILE A 86 -25.70 18.22 -2.82
CA ILE A 86 -26.34 18.84 -1.66
C ILE A 86 -27.84 18.99 -1.94
N ASN A 87 -28.66 18.34 -1.11
CA ASN A 87 -30.12 18.45 -1.15
C ASN A 87 -30.59 19.30 0.03
N THR A 88 -31.18 20.46 -0.26
CA THR A 88 -31.78 21.35 0.74
C THR A 88 -33.30 21.23 0.67
N PHE A 89 -33.92 20.79 1.76
CA PHE A 89 -35.37 20.68 1.87
C PHE A 89 -35.94 21.93 2.54
N THR A 90 -36.94 22.55 1.91
CA THR A 90 -37.62 23.77 2.37
C THR A 90 -39.13 23.54 2.40
N ASP A 91 -39.88 24.43 3.05
CA ASP A 91 -41.34 24.39 3.06
C ASP A 91 -41.97 24.44 1.65
N ALA A 92 -41.24 24.97 0.65
CA ALA A 92 -41.67 25.09 -0.73
C ALA A 92 -41.21 23.93 -1.65
N GLY A 93 -40.46 22.96 -1.12
CA GLY A 93 -39.91 21.83 -1.88
C GLY A 93 -38.40 21.64 -1.66
N SER A 94 -37.77 20.83 -2.52
CA SER A 94 -36.34 20.50 -2.43
C SER A 94 -35.52 21.20 -3.52
N ILE A 95 -34.37 21.75 -3.15
CA ILE A 95 -33.35 22.30 -4.05
C ILE A 95 -32.15 21.35 -4.03
N GLN A 96 -31.70 20.91 -5.21
CA GLN A 96 -30.51 20.09 -5.37
C GLN A 96 -29.41 20.92 -6.05
N ASN A 97 -28.21 20.92 -5.47
CA ASN A 97 -27.00 21.46 -6.07
C ASN A 97 -25.95 20.36 -6.18
N GLU A 98 -25.20 20.34 -7.27
CA GLU A 98 -24.12 19.39 -7.48
C GLU A 98 -22.83 20.15 -7.82
N THR A 99 -21.71 19.69 -7.29
CA THR A 99 -20.38 20.21 -7.62
C THR A 99 -19.41 19.06 -7.79
N LYS A 100 -18.62 19.12 -8.86
CA LYS A 100 -17.57 18.16 -9.15
C LYS A 100 -16.21 18.78 -8.83
N LEU A 101 -15.44 18.11 -7.97
CA LEU A 101 -14.04 18.42 -7.71
C LEU A 101 -13.19 17.45 -8.54
N GLU A 102 -12.55 17.97 -9.58
CA GLU A 102 -11.67 17.17 -10.44
C GLU A 102 -10.39 16.77 -9.70
N ASN A 103 -9.93 15.54 -9.93
CA ASN A 103 -8.73 14.98 -9.32
C ASN A 103 -8.70 15.12 -7.78
N PHE A 104 -9.87 14.99 -7.14
CA PHE A 104 -10.00 15.07 -5.68
C PHE A 104 -9.14 14.00 -5.00
N LEU A 105 -9.16 12.79 -5.56
CA LEU A 105 -8.18 11.76 -5.29
C LEU A 105 -7.11 11.89 -6.39
N ASP A 106 -6.04 12.65 -6.16
CA ASP A 106 -4.85 12.60 -7.02
C ASP A 106 -3.72 11.93 -6.26
N GLY A 107 -3.71 10.60 -6.36
CA GLY A 107 -2.84 9.74 -5.60
C GLY A 107 -1.38 9.84 -6.01
N HIS A 108 -0.50 9.68 -5.01
CA HIS A 108 0.84 9.17 -5.23
C HIS A 108 0.77 7.86 -6.06
N LYS A 109 1.80 7.61 -6.87
CA LYS A 109 1.95 6.32 -7.53
C LYS A 109 2.36 5.31 -6.48
N ILE A 110 1.59 4.25 -6.32
CA ILE A 110 1.96 3.12 -5.46
C ILE A 110 2.86 2.21 -6.29
N ASP A 111 3.96 1.74 -5.71
CA ASP A 111 4.96 0.91 -6.39
C ASP A 111 4.34 -0.39 -6.96
N PHE A 112 3.43 -1.01 -6.20
CA PHE A 112 2.84 -2.29 -6.55
C PHE A 112 1.38 -2.37 -6.11
N VAL A 113 0.46 -2.55 -7.06
CA VAL A 113 -0.95 -2.83 -6.76
C VAL A 113 -1.39 -4.08 -7.52
N LYS A 114 -2.17 -4.93 -6.85
CA LYS A 114 -2.85 -6.07 -7.46
C LYS A 114 -4.19 -6.30 -6.75
N GLY A 115 -5.25 -6.47 -7.53
CA GLY A 115 -6.60 -6.56 -6.98
C GLY A 115 -6.92 -5.32 -6.13
N SER A 116 -7.34 -5.54 -4.89
CA SER A 116 -7.57 -4.50 -3.90
C SER A 116 -6.43 -4.40 -2.86
N VAL A 117 -5.22 -4.89 -3.17
CA VAL A 117 -4.07 -4.82 -2.26
C VAL A 117 -2.99 -3.89 -2.83
N ALA A 118 -2.52 -2.98 -1.99
CA ALA A 118 -1.40 -2.09 -2.27
C ALA A 118 -0.14 -2.55 -1.51
N PHE A 119 1.04 -2.38 -2.13
CA PHE A 119 2.33 -2.62 -1.53
C PHE A 119 3.31 -1.52 -1.95
N ASP A 120 3.93 -0.83 -0.97
CA ASP A 120 5.04 0.10 -1.20
C ASP A 120 6.33 -0.38 -0.55
N LEU A 121 7.45 0.00 -1.16
CA LEU A 121 8.79 -0.20 -0.61
C LEU A 121 9.47 1.14 -0.35
N GLU A 122 9.71 1.42 0.92
CA GLU A 122 10.42 2.61 1.38
C GLU A 122 11.79 2.21 1.99
N TRP A 123 12.77 1.91 1.13
CA TRP A 123 14.09 1.41 1.55
C TRP A 123 14.93 2.44 2.34
N ASN A 124 14.80 3.72 1.97
CA ASN A 124 15.42 4.84 2.68
C ASN A 124 14.33 5.85 3.02
N SER A 125 13.38 5.40 3.83
CA SER A 125 12.21 6.20 4.20
C SER A 125 12.65 7.50 4.87
N LYS A 126 11.97 8.59 4.52
CA LYS A 126 12.01 9.87 5.23
C LYS A 126 10.63 10.11 5.80
N ASP A 127 10.52 10.81 6.92
CA ASP A 127 9.22 11.10 7.57
C ASP A 127 8.16 11.59 6.56
N GLN A 128 8.56 12.45 5.62
CA GLN A 128 7.67 12.98 4.59
C GLN A 128 7.18 11.93 3.58
N THR A 129 7.98 10.92 3.22
CA THR A 129 7.55 9.87 2.29
C THR A 129 6.66 8.87 3.02
N PHE A 130 7.04 8.48 4.23
CA PHE A 130 6.26 7.59 5.09
C PHE A 130 4.83 8.11 5.35
N ASP A 131 4.70 9.37 5.80
CA ASP A 131 3.40 9.97 6.10
C ASP A 131 2.51 10.09 4.86
N ARG A 132 3.11 10.41 3.71
CA ARG A 132 2.42 10.52 2.42
C ARG A 132 1.83 9.17 2.02
N ASP A 133 2.59 8.09 2.12
CA ASP A 133 2.16 6.77 1.66
C ASP A 133 1.06 6.21 2.57
N LEU A 134 1.19 6.39 3.89
CA LEU A 134 0.11 6.06 4.83
C LEU A 134 -1.16 6.88 4.58
N TYR A 135 -1.03 8.18 4.28
CA TYR A 135 -2.17 9.02 3.93
C TYR A 135 -2.84 8.55 2.64
N ALA A 136 -2.04 8.18 1.63
CA ALA A 136 -2.54 7.65 0.37
C ALA A 136 -3.29 6.33 0.60
N PHE A 137 -2.71 5.37 1.32
CA PHE A 137 -3.38 4.10 1.66
C PHE A 137 -4.69 4.31 2.40
N ARG A 138 -4.70 5.19 3.40
CA ARG A 138 -5.93 5.52 4.12
C ARG A 138 -7.00 6.08 3.19
N THR A 139 -6.62 7.02 2.33
CA THR A 139 -7.53 7.66 1.39
C THR A 139 -8.12 6.64 0.40
N PHE A 140 -7.28 5.77 -0.17
CA PHE A 140 -7.75 4.74 -1.11
C PHE A 140 -8.62 3.68 -0.43
N HIS A 141 -8.32 3.34 0.82
CA HIS A 141 -9.16 2.43 1.59
C HIS A 141 -10.53 3.06 1.92
N GLU A 142 -10.56 4.33 2.35
CA GLU A 142 -11.81 5.05 2.61
C GLU A 142 -12.66 5.23 1.33
N ALA A 143 -12.02 5.34 0.17
CA ALA A 143 -12.67 5.35 -1.14
C ALA A 143 -13.12 3.95 -1.63
N GLY A 144 -12.79 2.88 -0.91
CA GLY A 144 -13.11 1.49 -1.29
C GLY A 144 -12.30 0.95 -2.47
N VAL A 145 -11.20 1.60 -2.84
CA VAL A 145 -10.33 1.19 -3.96
C VAL A 145 -9.40 0.05 -3.54
N ILE A 146 -8.90 0.09 -2.30
CA ILE A 146 -8.09 -0.97 -1.72
C ILE A 146 -8.73 -1.49 -0.42
N SER A 147 -8.53 -2.76 -0.12
CA SER A 147 -8.96 -3.42 1.11
C SER A 147 -7.86 -3.43 2.17
N ALA A 148 -6.59 -3.50 1.76
CA ALA A 148 -5.44 -3.44 2.65
C ALA A 148 -4.20 -2.93 1.91
N ALA A 149 -3.23 -2.46 2.67
CA ALA A 149 -1.92 -2.05 2.17
C ALA A 149 -0.80 -2.64 3.02
N VAL A 150 0.34 -2.89 2.39
CA VAL A 150 1.58 -3.33 3.04
C VAL A 150 2.67 -2.30 2.75
N LEU A 151 3.38 -1.87 3.79
CA LEU A 151 4.50 -0.96 3.65
C LEU A 151 5.77 -1.67 4.13
N LEU A 152 6.71 -1.91 3.21
CA LEU A 152 7.99 -2.50 3.53
C LEU A 152 9.03 -1.40 3.74
N THR A 153 9.58 -1.30 4.94
CA THR A 153 10.65 -0.35 5.27
C THR A 153 11.94 -1.08 5.64
N ARG A 154 13.05 -0.35 5.64
CA ARG A 154 14.28 -0.82 6.28
C ARG A 154 14.21 -0.54 7.78
N SER A 155 14.37 -1.57 8.60
CA SER A 155 14.49 -1.41 10.06
C SER A 155 15.68 -0.53 10.44
N GLU A 156 15.55 0.18 11.56
CA GLU A 156 16.72 0.72 12.27
C GLU A 156 17.56 -0.43 12.84
N ALA A 157 18.85 -0.18 13.03
CA ALA A 157 19.81 -1.14 13.57
C ALA A 157 19.90 -1.06 15.09
#